data_AF-A0A7G6UHP5-F1
#
_entry.id   AF-A0A7G6UHP5-F1
#
_cell.length_a   1.000
_cell.length_b   1.000
_cell.length_c   1.000
_cell.angle_alpha   90.00
_cell.angle_beta   90.00
_cell.angle_gamma   90.00
#
_symmetry.space_group_name_H-M   'P 1'
#
loop_
_entity.id
_entity.type
_entity.pdbx_description
1 polymer ?
#
loop_
_entity_poly.entity_id
_entity_poly.type
_entity_poly.pdbx_seq_one_letter_code
_entity_poly.pdbx_strand_id
1 'polypeptide(L)'
;MLKFLKVILNIIFYNFKKKFFLKKFNNFFYFKKILLCFNCHLNIKDYNFNLKNFFINPIIKNQNIKYLQYSLIFYKNFKRNSIYMSFISNYLNHLEIFYISLFFKCF
;
A
#
# COMPACT_ATOMS: atom_id res chain seq x y z
N MET A 1 -6.79 -33.33 -35.51
CA MET A 1 -5.71 -32.87 -34.59
C MET A 1 -5.62 -31.35 -34.43
N LEU A 2 -5.56 -30.55 -35.51
CA LEU A 2 -5.36 -29.09 -35.44
C LEU A 2 -6.37 -28.30 -34.58
N LYS A 3 -7.65 -28.71 -34.56
CA LYS A 3 -8.68 -28.07 -33.71
C LYS A 3 -8.39 -28.23 -32.20
N PHE A 4 -7.88 -29.39 -31.78
CA PHE A 4 -7.59 -29.68 -30.38
C PHE A 4 -6.40 -28.85 -29.88
N LEU A 5 -5.36 -28.71 -30.72
CA LEU A 5 -4.20 -27.88 -30.44
C LEU A 5 -4.56 -26.40 -30.26
N LYS A 6 -5.52 -25.90 -31.06
CA LYS A 6 -6.05 -24.54 -30.96
C LYS A 6 -6.80 -24.30 -29.63
N VAL A 7 -7.52 -25.29 -29.12
CA VAL A 7 -8.21 -25.21 -27.83
C VAL A 7 -7.20 -25.13 -26.68
N ILE A 8 -6.17 -25.96 -26.68
CA ILE A 8 -5.12 -25.93 -25.65
C ILE A 8 -4.39 -24.59 -25.64
N LEU A 9 -4.02 -24.07 -26.83
CA LEU A 9 -3.37 -22.75 -26.94
C LEU A 9 -4.26 -21.63 -26.38
N ASN A 10 -5.55 -21.64 -26.67
CA ASN A 10 -6.48 -20.64 -26.14
C ASN A 10 -6.61 -20.67 -24.61
N ILE A 11 -6.62 -21.86 -24.00
CA ILE A 11 -6.66 -22.01 -22.54
C ILE A 11 -5.39 -21.44 -21.89
N ILE A 12 -4.22 -21.74 -22.47
CA ILE A 12 -2.93 -21.21 -21.99
C ILE A 12 -2.91 -19.69 -22.12
N PHE A 13 -3.35 -19.15 -23.27
CA PHE A 13 -3.37 -17.70 -23.52
C PHE A 13 -4.34 -16.97 -22.58
N TYR A 14 -5.49 -17.57 -22.30
CA TYR A 14 -6.48 -17.04 -21.36
C TYR A 14 -5.91 -16.97 -19.93
N ASN A 15 -5.26 -18.05 -19.47
CA ASN A 15 -4.63 -18.09 -18.16
C ASN A 15 -3.49 -17.07 -18.03
N PHE A 16 -2.71 -16.87 -19.10
CA PHE A 16 -1.65 -15.85 -19.13
C PHE A 16 -2.22 -14.43 -19.06
N LYS A 17 -3.24 -14.11 -19.86
CA LYS A 17 -3.96 -12.82 -19.80
C LYS A 17 -4.54 -12.56 -18.42
N LYS A 18 -5.19 -13.56 -17.81
CA LYS A 18 -5.77 -13.46 -16.46
C LYS A 18 -4.70 -13.16 -15.41
N LYS A 19 -3.55 -13.84 -15.46
CA LYS A 19 -2.41 -13.60 -14.56
C LYS A 19 -1.84 -12.19 -14.72
N PHE A 20 -1.73 -11.69 -15.94
CA PHE A 20 -1.24 -10.34 -16.22
C PHE A 20 -2.23 -9.26 -15.75
N PHE A 21 -3.53 -9.47 -15.95
CA PHE A 21 -4.59 -8.59 -15.48
C PHE A 21 -4.64 -8.50 -13.95
N LEU A 22 -4.58 -9.65 -13.26
CA LEU A 22 -4.50 -9.71 -11.79
C LEU A 22 -3.27 -8.97 -11.26
N LYS A 23 -2.11 -9.10 -11.92
CA LYS A 23 -0.89 -8.37 -11.55
C LYS A 23 -1.06 -6.85 -11.70
N LYS A 24 -1.70 -6.39 -12.78
CA LYS A 24 -2.06 -4.98 -12.99
C LYS A 24 -3.01 -4.46 -11.91
N PHE A 25 -4.04 -5.24 -11.56
CA PHE A 25 -4.99 -4.87 -10.50
C PHE A 25 -4.33 -4.76 -9.13
N ASN A 26 -3.47 -5.72 -8.76
CA ASN A 26 -2.73 -5.67 -7.50
C ASN A 26 -1.83 -4.43 -7.41
N ASN A 27 -1.12 -4.10 -8.50
CA ASN A 27 -0.31 -2.88 -8.57
C ASN A 27 -1.15 -1.60 -8.49
N PHE A 28 -2.35 -1.60 -9.07
CA PHE A 28 -3.28 -0.46 -9.01
C PHE A 28 -3.83 -0.24 -7.59
N PHE A 29 -4.20 -1.31 -6.89
CA PHE A 29 -4.60 -1.24 -5.48
C PHE A 29 -3.46 -0.74 -4.60
N TYR A 30 -2.23 -1.20 -4.85
CA TYR A 30 -1.04 -0.75 -4.15
C TYR A 30 -0.79 0.76 -4.35
N PHE A 31 -0.88 1.27 -5.58
CA PHE A 31 -0.69 2.68 -5.88
C PHE A 31 -1.75 3.57 -5.20
N LYS A 32 -3.02 3.12 -5.15
CA LYS A 32 -4.07 3.82 -4.39
C LYS A 32 -3.75 3.91 -2.90
N LYS A 33 -3.22 2.85 -2.29
CA LYS A 33 -2.82 2.85 -0.88
C LYS A 33 -1.68 3.85 -0.62
N ILE A 34 -0.65 3.88 -1.47
CA ILE A 34 0.41 4.90 -1.38
C ILE A 34 -0.16 6.30 -1.50
N LEU A 35 -1.01 6.55 -2.51
CA LEU A 35 -1.60 7.86 -2.76
C LEU A 35 -2.41 8.34 -1.55
N LEU A 36 -3.11 7.44 -0.87
CA LEU A 36 -3.83 7.76 0.36
C LEU A 36 -2.88 8.12 1.50
N CYS A 37 -1.80 7.36 1.71
CA CYS A 37 -0.76 7.72 2.68
C CYS A 37 -0.10 9.07 2.33
N PHE A 38 0.12 9.33 1.03
CA PHE A 38 0.67 10.59 0.53
C PHE A 38 -0.21 11.77 0.93
N ASN A 39 -1.52 11.67 0.67
CA ASN A 39 -2.49 12.72 0.99
C ASN A 39 -2.59 12.98 2.50
N CYS A 40 -2.51 11.94 3.34
CA CYS A 40 -2.61 12.13 4.79
C CYS A 40 -1.33 12.72 5.41
N HIS A 41 -0.14 12.34 4.92
CA HIS A 41 1.11 12.66 5.59
C HIS A 41 1.93 13.78 4.96
N LEU A 42 1.67 14.16 3.70
CA LEU A 42 2.43 15.21 2.99
C LEU A 42 1.60 16.46 2.71
N ASN A 43 0.27 16.40 2.77
CA ASN A 43 -0.59 17.57 2.66
C ASN A 43 -0.77 18.24 4.03
N ILE A 44 0.20 19.06 4.41
CA ILE A 44 0.20 19.85 5.65
C ILE A 44 -0.75 21.06 5.57
N LYS A 45 -1.33 21.38 4.40
CA LYS A 45 -1.94 22.70 4.20
C LYS A 45 -3.43 22.85 4.57
N ASP A 46 -4.26 21.82 4.48
CA ASP A 46 -5.73 22.04 4.48
C ASP A 46 -6.58 21.20 5.45
N TYR A 47 -6.00 20.51 6.43
CA TYR A 47 -6.85 19.96 7.50
C TYR A 47 -7.30 21.09 8.43
N ASN A 48 -8.59 21.43 8.30
CA ASN A 48 -9.37 22.38 9.11
C ASN A 48 -8.69 22.81 10.41
N PHE A 49 -8.40 24.10 10.51
CA PHE A 49 -7.75 24.78 11.63
C PHE A 49 -8.30 24.41 13.02
N ASN A 50 -9.55 23.94 13.10
CA ASN A 50 -10.26 23.64 14.34
C ASN A 50 -9.94 22.25 14.95
N LEU A 51 -9.25 21.34 14.23
CA LEU A 51 -8.88 20.00 14.74
C LEU A 51 -7.36 19.77 14.85
N LYS A 52 -6.54 20.81 14.59
CA LYS A 52 -5.07 20.75 14.56
C LYS A 52 -4.44 20.13 15.82
N ASN A 53 -5.10 20.26 16.98
CA ASN A 53 -4.55 19.79 18.24
C ASN A 53 -4.82 18.31 18.55
N PHE A 54 -5.73 17.65 17.81
CA PHE A 54 -6.12 16.25 18.09
C PHE A 54 -5.51 15.24 17.12
N PHE A 55 -5.17 15.66 15.90
CA PHE A 55 -4.65 14.78 14.85
C PHE A 55 -3.38 15.35 14.23
N ILE A 56 -2.26 15.15 14.93
CA ILE A 56 -0.93 15.46 14.38
C ILE A 56 -0.52 14.28 13.50
N ASN A 57 -0.63 14.43 12.18
CA ASN A 57 -0.05 13.48 11.24
C ASN A 57 1.47 13.71 11.21
N PRO A 58 2.29 12.72 11.59
CA PRO A 58 3.73 12.88 11.56
C PRO A 58 4.22 12.98 10.11
N ILE A 59 5.23 13.83 9.91
CA ILE A 59 5.95 13.92 8.64
C ILE A 59 6.80 12.66 8.49
N ILE A 60 6.46 11.84 7.49
CA ILE A 60 7.17 10.58 7.21
C ILE A 60 8.12 10.67 6.00
N LYS A 61 8.25 11.86 5.40
CA LYS A 61 9.19 12.15 4.30
C LYS A 61 10.64 11.85 4.71
N ASN A 62 11.41 11.20 3.85
CA ASN A 62 12.82 10.83 4.04
C ASN A 62 13.12 10.04 5.35
N GLN A 63 12.10 9.42 5.96
CA GLN A 63 12.28 8.68 7.22
C GLN A 63 13.08 7.39 7.05
N ASN A 64 13.68 6.91 8.13
CA ASN A 64 14.43 5.65 8.12
C ASN A 64 13.51 4.46 7.77
N ILE A 65 13.92 3.65 6.77
CA ILE A 65 13.16 2.50 6.29
C ILE A 65 12.84 1.51 7.43
N LYS A 66 13.83 1.16 8.26
CA LYS A 66 13.65 0.23 9.38
C LYS A 66 12.64 0.78 10.38
N TYR A 67 12.75 2.07 10.70
CA TYR A 67 11.82 2.74 11.61
C TYR A 67 10.37 2.69 11.09
N LEU A 68 10.16 2.96 9.80
CA LEU A 68 8.83 2.89 9.17
C LEU A 68 8.26 1.47 9.19
N GLN A 69 9.09 0.47 8.86
CA GLN A 69 8.67 -0.93 8.89
C GLN A 69 8.26 -1.35 10.30
N TYR A 70 9.09 -1.09 11.31
CA TYR A 70 8.76 -1.43 12.70
C TYR A 70 7.53 -0.69 13.18
N SER A 71 7.38 0.60 12.84
CA SER A 71 6.20 1.38 13.21
C SER A 71 4.92 0.78 12.65
N LEU A 72 4.89 0.45 11.34
CA LEU A 72 3.73 -0.17 10.70
C LEU A 72 3.42 -1.55 11.28
N ILE A 73 4.45 -2.35 11.58
CA ILE A 73 4.28 -3.67 12.24
C ILE A 73 3.73 -3.51 13.66
N PHE A 74 4.18 -2.51 14.41
CA PHE A 74 3.68 -2.26 15.76
C PHE A 74 2.24 -1.77 15.76
N TYR A 75 1.85 -0.92 14.81
CA TYR A 75 0.45 -0.53 14.65
C TYR A 75 -0.43 -1.72 14.27
N LYS A 76 0.04 -2.58 13.36
CA LYS A 76 -0.67 -3.81 12.94
C LYS A 76 -0.91 -4.77 14.10
N ASN A 77 0.09 -4.92 14.96
CA ASN A 77 0.02 -5.81 16.11
C ASN A 77 -0.59 -5.14 17.36
N PHE A 78 -1.17 -3.95 17.22
CA PHE A 78 -1.72 -3.15 18.33
C PHE A 78 -0.74 -2.88 19.49
N LYS A 79 0.57 -2.95 19.22
CA LYS A 79 1.64 -2.62 20.19
C LYS A 79 1.88 -1.12 20.31
N ARG A 80 1.34 -0.32 19.37
CA ARG A 80 1.42 1.13 19.35
C ARG A 80 0.03 1.71 19.16
N ASN A 81 -0.35 2.66 20.01
CA ASN A 81 -1.70 3.21 20.06
C ASN A 81 -1.94 4.21 18.92
N SER A 82 -2.80 3.84 17.97
CA SER A 82 -3.44 4.74 17.01
C SER A 82 -4.53 3.98 16.28
N ILE A 83 -5.80 4.35 16.50
CA ILE A 83 -6.95 3.67 15.88
C ILE A 83 -6.81 3.68 14.35
N TYR A 84 -6.48 4.85 13.77
CA TYR A 84 -6.33 5.02 12.33
C TYR A 84 -5.14 4.23 11.76
N MET A 85 -3.95 4.34 12.36
CA MET A 85 -2.78 3.63 11.85
C MET A 85 -2.90 2.11 12.03
N SER A 86 -3.51 1.64 13.13
CA SER A 86 -3.80 0.22 13.32
C SER A 86 -4.82 -0.29 12.30
N PHE A 87 -5.87 0.48 12.01
CA PHE A 87 -6.83 0.14 10.95
C PHE A 87 -6.13 0.01 9.59
N ILE A 88 -5.35 1.02 9.18
CA ILE A 88 -4.65 1.03 7.89
C ILE A 88 -3.64 -0.13 7.81
N SER A 89 -2.80 -0.29 8.84
CA SER A 89 -1.72 -1.29 8.84
C SER A 89 -2.22 -2.73 8.90
N ASN A 90 -3.42 -2.99 9.42
CA ASN A 90 -4.05 -4.31 9.38
C ASN A 90 -4.29 -4.82 7.94
N TYR A 91 -4.54 -3.92 6.99
CA TYR A 91 -4.75 -4.28 5.58
C TYR A 91 -3.46 -4.34 4.75
N LEU A 92 -2.29 -4.20 5.39
CA LEU A 92 -1.00 -4.28 4.73
C LEU A 92 -0.34 -5.64 4.96
N ASN A 93 0.11 -6.29 3.90
CA ASN A 93 1.00 -7.44 4.00
C ASN A 93 2.47 -6.99 4.18
N HIS A 94 3.39 -7.91 4.50
CA HIS A 94 4.79 -7.57 4.77
C HIS A 94 5.52 -6.93 3.57
N LEU A 95 5.19 -7.37 2.35
CA LEU A 95 5.75 -6.78 1.13
C LEU A 95 5.27 -5.34 0.93
N GLU A 96 3.98 -5.08 1.13
CA GLU A 96 3.40 -3.74 1.06
C GLU A 96 4.03 -2.80 2.09
N ILE A 97 4.26 -3.27 3.33
CA ILE A 97 4.96 -2.51 4.38
C ILE A 97 6.38 -2.16 3.94
N PHE A 98 7.11 -3.13 3.36
CA PHE A 98 8.45 -2.89 2.84
C PHE A 98 8.45 -1.81 1.76
N TYR A 99 7.59 -1.93 0.75
CA TYR A 99 7.57 -0.98 -0.35
C TYR A 99 7.07 0.40 0.04
N ILE A 100 6.07 0.52 0.92
CA ILE A 100 5.62 1.82 1.46
C ILE A 100 6.77 2.51 2.20
N SER A 101 7.53 1.75 3.00
CA SER A 101 8.68 2.28 3.73
C SER A 101 9.78 2.77 2.78
N LEU A 102 10.01 2.05 1.69
CA LEU A 102 10.96 2.43 0.65
C LEU A 102 10.51 3.68 -0.11
N PHE A 103 9.22 3.76 -0.45
CA PHE A 103 8.61 4.92 -1.10
C PHE A 103 8.82 6.21 -0.29
N PHE A 104 8.50 6.20 1.01
CA PHE A 104 8.65 7.38 1.87
C PHE A 104 10.10 7.73 2.20
N LYS A 105 11.04 6.79 2.10
CA LYS A 105 12.47 7.10 2.18
C LYS A 105 12.96 7.87 0.96
N CYS A 106 12.45 7.54 -0.22
CA CYS A 106 12.84 8.17 -1.48
C CYS A 106 12.14 9.51 -1.74
N PHE A 107 11.09 9.83 -0.99
CA PHE A 107 10.39 11.11 -1.06
C PHE A 107 11.08 12.17 -0.21
#